data_AF-A0A350XAZ1-F1
#
_entry.id   AF-A0A350XAZ1-F1
#
_cell.length_a   1.000
_cell.length_b   1.000
_cell.length_c   1.000
_cell.angle_alpha   90.00
_cell.angle_beta   90.00
_cell.angle_gamma   90.00
#
_symmetry.space_group_name_H-M   'P 1'
#
loop_
_entity.id
_entity.type
_entity.pdbx_description
1 polymer ?
#
loop_
_entity_poly.entity_id
_entity_poly.type
_entity_poly.pdbx_seq_one_letter_code
_entity_poly.pdbx_strand_id
1 'polypeptide(L)'
;MMSERTLEQILTRYQNSFIKKVYAEDNEEHDLLMDVFGISPIIKRENRQYWGRELGMCWQLLVIETCKAYCNSFQPAFRVGSDEPCDLIVDGYAIDTKYRIGSGDSGTLKKFKSYGSLLRTHNYEPVLLILRKDNLPAAINACQVGTWRVYTGDASFEFIQRISGFDLKLFLTERVAIFPVNR
;
A
#
# COMPACT_ATOMS: atom_id res chain seq x y z
N MET A 1 -37.81 -6.14 -25.25
CA MET A 1 -37.00 -7.36 -25.09
C MET A 1 -35.59 -7.05 -25.57
N MET A 2 -34.56 -7.29 -24.76
CA MET A 2 -33.18 -7.30 -25.27
C MET A 2 -33.06 -8.43 -26.30
N SER A 3 -32.53 -8.13 -27.48
CA SER A 3 -32.27 -9.15 -28.51
C SER A 3 -30.94 -9.85 -28.25
N GLU A 4 -30.83 -11.13 -28.60
CA GLU A 4 -29.59 -11.93 -28.49
C GLU A 4 -28.39 -11.22 -29.12
N ARG A 5 -28.60 -10.53 -30.24
CA ARG A 5 -27.60 -9.68 -30.91
C ARG A 5 -26.99 -8.60 -30.02
N THR A 6 -27.76 -8.03 -29.09
CA THR A 6 -27.26 -7.05 -28.12
C THR A 6 -26.30 -7.71 -27.12
N LEU A 7 -26.61 -8.94 -26.70
CA LEU A 7 -25.74 -9.71 -25.80
C LEU A 7 -24.43 -10.10 -26.51
N GLU A 8 -24.51 -10.53 -27.77
CA GLU A 8 -23.33 -10.87 -28.59
C GLU A 8 -22.40 -9.66 -28.80
N GLN A 9 -22.95 -8.47 -29.00
CA GLN A 9 -22.16 -7.23 -29.10
C GLN A 9 -21.43 -6.89 -27.80
N ILE A 10 -22.09 -7.10 -26.65
CA ILE A 10 -21.45 -6.92 -25.34
C ILE A 10 -20.32 -7.92 -25.17
N LEU A 11 -20.55 -9.20 -25.48
CA LEU A 11 -19.53 -10.24 -25.39
C LEU A 11 -18.35 -9.97 -26.31
N THR A 12 -18.58 -9.55 -27.56
CA THR A 12 -17.54 -9.19 -28.52
C THR A 12 -16.72 -7.99 -28.04
N ARG A 13 -17.37 -6.98 -27.44
CA ARG A 13 -16.67 -5.83 -26.83
C ARG A 13 -15.74 -6.28 -25.70
N TYR A 14 -16.20 -7.19 -24.84
CA TYR A 14 -15.38 -7.71 -23.75
C TYR A 14 -14.28 -8.64 -24.24
N GLN A 15 -14.53 -9.49 -25.23
CA GLN A 15 -13.52 -10.32 -25.89
C GLN A 15 -12.37 -9.43 -26.43
N ASN A 16 -12.71 -8.37 -27.15
CA ASN A 16 -11.71 -7.41 -27.65
C ASN A 16 -10.97 -6.69 -26.52
N SER A 17 -11.64 -6.35 -25.43
CA SER A 17 -11.03 -5.78 -24.23
C SER A 17 -10.04 -6.76 -23.57
N PHE A 18 -10.40 -8.05 -23.48
CA PHE A 18 -9.55 -9.09 -22.90
C PHE A 18 -8.32 -9.37 -23.75
N ILE A 19 -8.46 -9.36 -25.08
CA ILE A 19 -7.33 -9.52 -26.01
C ILE A 19 -6.40 -8.31 -25.97
N LYS A 20 -6.95 -7.09 -25.93
CA LYS A 20 -6.17 -5.84 -25.83
C LYS A 20 -5.52 -5.65 -24.47
N LYS A 21 -5.90 -6.42 -23.45
CA LYS A 21 -5.28 -6.37 -22.15
C LYS A 21 -3.88 -6.95 -22.27
N VAL A 22 -2.93 -6.06 -22.50
CA VAL A 22 -1.51 -6.35 -22.38
C VAL A 22 -1.28 -6.76 -20.94
N TYR A 23 -1.11 -8.07 -20.70
CA TYR A 23 -0.39 -8.50 -19.53
C TYR A 23 1.02 -7.98 -19.74
N ALA A 24 1.37 -6.87 -19.08
CA ALA A 24 2.77 -6.48 -18.96
C ALA A 24 3.51 -7.76 -18.56
N GLU A 25 4.57 -8.09 -19.31
CA GLU A 25 5.41 -9.25 -19.05
C GLU A 25 5.51 -9.40 -17.54
N ASP A 26 5.02 -10.56 -17.09
CA ASP A 26 5.01 -11.03 -15.72
C ASP A 26 5.63 -10.08 -14.69
N ASN A 27 4.83 -9.51 -13.77
CA ASN A 27 5.32 -8.62 -12.73
C ASN A 27 6.34 -9.35 -11.84
N GLU A 28 7.60 -9.33 -12.28
CA GLU A 28 8.80 -9.86 -11.64
C GLU A 28 9.34 -8.90 -10.59
N GLU A 29 8.63 -7.80 -10.29
CA GLU A 29 9.11 -6.83 -9.32
C GLU A 29 9.19 -7.42 -7.92
N HIS A 30 10.43 -7.56 -7.48
CA HIS A 30 10.85 -7.78 -6.12
C HIS A 30 10.67 -6.54 -5.25
N ASP A 31 10.59 -6.76 -3.94
CA ASP A 31 10.69 -5.72 -2.93
C ASP A 31 11.42 -6.25 -1.70
N LEU A 32 11.84 -5.33 -0.83
CA LEU A 32 12.73 -5.66 0.27
C LEU A 32 12.14 -6.67 1.27
N LEU A 33 10.81 -6.68 1.46
CA LEU A 33 10.18 -7.69 2.31
C LEU A 33 10.19 -9.06 1.65
N MET A 34 9.93 -9.13 0.34
CA MET A 34 10.10 -10.38 -0.41
C MET A 34 11.52 -10.93 -0.25
N ASP A 35 12.54 -10.08 -0.31
CA ASP A 35 13.94 -10.48 -0.19
C ASP A 35 14.30 -10.97 1.23
N VAL A 36 13.78 -10.33 2.28
CA VAL A 36 13.92 -10.78 3.68
C VAL A 36 13.38 -12.20 3.87
N PHE A 37 12.24 -12.50 3.26
CA PHE A 37 11.56 -13.79 3.40
C PHE A 37 11.91 -14.82 2.32
N GLY A 38 12.78 -14.48 1.36
CA GLY A 38 13.08 -15.34 0.22
C GLY A 38 11.86 -15.65 -0.68
N ILE A 39 10.85 -14.78 -0.70
CA ILE A 39 9.63 -14.97 -1.49
C ILE A 39 9.91 -14.50 -2.92
N SER A 40 10.00 -15.44 -3.86
CA SER A 40 10.13 -15.08 -5.27
C SER A 40 8.81 -14.55 -5.86
N PRO A 41 8.85 -13.80 -6.99
CA PRO A 41 7.66 -13.43 -7.75
C PRO A 41 6.82 -14.65 -8.14
N ILE A 42 7.44 -15.81 -8.37
CA ILE A 42 6.76 -17.07 -8.66
C ILE A 42 5.90 -17.50 -7.46
N ILE A 43 6.50 -17.61 -6.26
CA ILE A 43 5.78 -17.97 -5.01
C ILE A 43 4.66 -16.97 -4.73
N LYS A 44 4.94 -15.67 -4.94
CA LYS A 44 3.95 -14.62 -4.76
C LYS A 44 2.76 -14.76 -5.72
N ARG A 45 3.01 -15.18 -6.96
CA ARG A 45 1.96 -15.37 -7.98
C ARG A 45 1.01 -16.51 -7.65
N GLU A 46 1.48 -17.57 -7.00
CA GLU A 46 0.65 -18.71 -6.58
C GLU A 46 -0.56 -18.25 -5.73
N ASN A 47 -0.35 -17.24 -4.88
CA ASN A 47 -1.41 -16.66 -4.09
C ASN A 47 -1.21 -15.15 -3.87
N ARG A 48 -1.39 -14.36 -4.94
CA ARG A 48 -1.14 -12.91 -4.96
C ARG A 48 -1.89 -12.16 -3.85
N GLN A 49 -3.13 -12.55 -3.59
CA GLN A 49 -3.97 -11.87 -2.60
C GLN A 49 -3.50 -12.15 -1.16
N TYR A 50 -3.16 -13.40 -0.86
CA TYR A 50 -2.59 -13.77 0.44
C TYR A 50 -1.28 -13.04 0.69
N TRP A 51 -0.32 -13.17 -0.22
CA TRP A 51 0.98 -12.54 -0.06
C TRP A 51 0.91 -11.02 0.00
N GLY A 52 0.02 -10.41 -0.78
CA GLY A 52 -0.22 -8.97 -0.70
C GLY A 52 -0.77 -8.52 0.67
N ARG A 53 -1.55 -9.37 1.36
CA ARG A 53 -2.05 -9.08 2.71
C ARG A 53 -0.99 -9.29 3.78
N GLU A 54 -0.28 -10.42 3.75
CA GLU A 54 0.77 -10.74 4.74
C GLU A 54 1.92 -9.73 4.68
N LEU A 55 2.44 -9.44 3.48
CA LEU A 55 3.51 -8.47 3.30
C LEU A 55 3.05 -7.05 3.65
N GLY A 56 1.76 -6.74 3.45
CA GLY A 56 1.18 -5.48 3.88
C GLY A 56 1.04 -5.34 5.39
N MET A 57 0.60 -6.38 6.08
CA MET A 57 0.56 -6.39 7.55
C MET A 57 1.99 -6.32 8.12
N CYS A 58 2.94 -7.05 7.54
CA CYS A 58 4.34 -6.97 7.93
C CYS A 58 4.89 -5.55 7.78
N TRP A 59 4.64 -4.90 6.63
CA TRP A 59 5.03 -3.50 6.42
C TRP A 59 4.44 -2.57 7.48
N GLN A 60 3.13 -2.67 7.73
CA GLN A 60 2.43 -1.86 8.73
C GLN A 60 3.05 -2.03 10.13
N LEU A 61 3.27 -3.29 10.56
CA LEU A 61 3.84 -3.59 11.87
C LEU A 61 5.27 -3.06 12.01
N LEU A 62 6.10 -3.19 10.98
CA LEU A 62 7.46 -2.66 10.99
C LEU A 62 7.48 -1.14 11.18
N VAL A 63 6.61 -0.41 10.48
CA VAL A 63 6.50 1.05 10.62
C VAL A 63 6.01 1.43 12.01
N ILE A 64 4.95 0.77 12.50
CA ILE A 64 4.37 1.03 13.83
C ILE A 64 5.42 0.79 14.92
N GLU A 65 6.05 -0.38 14.95
CA GLU A 65 6.99 -0.73 16.01
C GLU A 65 8.29 0.08 15.92
N THR A 66 8.71 0.49 14.72
CA THR A 66 9.81 1.47 14.57
C THR A 66 9.44 2.80 15.22
N CYS A 67 8.30 3.38 14.86
CA CYS A 67 7.89 4.67 15.40
C CYS A 67 7.63 4.60 16.91
N LYS A 68 7.05 3.52 17.39
CA LYS A 68 6.79 3.29 18.82
C LYS A 68 8.08 3.15 19.64
N ALA A 69 9.13 2.55 19.07
CA ALA A 69 10.41 2.39 19.75
C ALA A 69 11.24 3.68 19.74
N TYR A 70 11.18 4.47 18.68
CA TYR A 70 12.14 5.56 18.45
C TYR A 70 11.53 6.98 18.45
N CYS A 71 10.20 7.14 18.38
CA CYS A 71 9.54 8.45 18.41
C CYS A 71 8.84 8.70 19.76
N ASN A 72 9.29 9.71 20.51
CA ASN A 72 8.67 10.07 21.80
C ASN A 72 7.20 10.51 21.68
N SER A 73 6.80 11.04 20.52
CA SER A 73 5.45 11.52 20.26
C SER A 73 4.49 10.43 19.76
N PHE A 74 4.92 9.17 19.73
CA PHE A 74 4.14 8.08 19.15
C PHE A 74 2.75 7.99 19.80
N GLN A 75 1.74 7.86 18.96
CA GLN A 75 0.39 7.52 19.35
C GLN A 75 -0.14 6.40 18.44
N PRO A 76 -0.98 5.51 18.97
CA PRO A 76 -1.62 4.46 18.17
C PRO A 76 -2.57 5.06 17.13
N ALA A 77 -3.17 4.17 16.32
CA ALA A 77 -4.18 4.52 15.31
C ALA A 77 -5.23 5.53 15.83
N PHE A 78 -5.51 6.54 15.00
CA PHE A 78 -6.61 7.46 15.26
C PHE A 78 -7.94 6.75 15.04
N ARG A 79 -8.88 6.84 16.00
CA ARG A 79 -10.17 6.16 15.92
C ARG A 79 -11.33 7.15 15.92
N VAL A 80 -12.24 7.01 14.96
CA VAL A 80 -13.51 7.75 14.90
C VAL A 80 -14.65 6.76 14.70
N GLY A 81 -15.39 6.49 15.78
CA GLY A 81 -16.41 5.43 15.77
C GLY A 81 -15.79 4.07 15.50
N SER A 82 -16.20 3.41 14.42
CA SER A 82 -15.65 2.12 13.97
C SER A 82 -14.53 2.25 12.93
N ASP A 83 -14.19 3.46 12.52
CA ASP A 83 -13.16 3.70 11.50
C ASP A 83 -11.80 4.00 12.13
N GLU A 84 -10.74 3.50 11.49
CA GLU A 84 -9.34 3.83 11.75
C GLU A 84 -8.77 4.54 10.51
N PRO A 85 -8.80 5.90 10.46
CA PRO A 85 -8.35 6.64 9.28
C PRO A 85 -6.85 6.55 8.99
N CYS A 86 -6.04 6.16 9.99
CA CYS A 86 -4.61 5.97 9.87
C CYS A 86 -4.11 4.92 10.89
N ASP A 87 -2.93 4.35 10.63
CA ASP A 87 -2.33 3.28 11.43
C ASP A 87 -1.64 3.79 12.71
N LEU A 88 -1.08 5.00 12.66
CA LEU A 88 -0.37 5.64 13.78
C LEU A 88 -0.31 7.17 13.64
N ILE A 89 0.06 7.86 14.72
CA ILE A 89 0.38 9.29 14.72
C ILE A 89 1.78 9.54 15.32
N VAL A 90 2.57 10.41 14.70
CA VAL A 90 3.90 10.86 15.17
C VAL A 90 4.11 12.32 14.78
N ASP A 91 4.51 13.20 15.70
CA ASP A 91 4.83 14.62 15.44
C ASP A 91 3.78 15.37 14.60
N GLY A 92 2.50 15.05 14.79
CA GLY A 92 1.39 15.63 14.03
C GLY A 92 1.15 15.00 12.65
N TYR A 93 1.98 14.04 12.21
CA TYR A 93 1.72 13.20 11.06
C TYR A 93 0.73 12.09 11.42
N ALA A 94 -0.38 12.00 10.71
CA ALA A 94 -1.28 10.84 10.73
C ALA A 94 -0.88 9.90 9.59
N ILE A 95 -0.26 8.78 9.93
CA ILE A 95 0.42 7.89 8.97
C ILE A 95 -0.46 6.66 8.71
N ASP A 96 -0.78 6.42 7.45
CA ASP A 96 -1.35 5.15 6.96
C ASP A 96 -0.29 4.44 6.10
N THR A 97 -0.26 3.12 6.18
CA THR A 97 0.72 2.30 5.46
C THR A 97 0.02 1.41 4.46
N LYS A 98 0.68 1.18 3.32
CA LYS A 98 0.20 0.22 2.30
C LYS A 98 1.38 -0.53 1.71
N TYR A 99 1.19 -1.81 1.43
CA TYR A 99 2.16 -2.55 0.63
C TYR A 99 2.22 -2.02 -0.80
N ARG A 100 1.02 -1.85 -1.40
CA ARG A 100 0.77 -1.37 -2.75
C ARG A 100 -0.69 -0.94 -2.84
N ILE A 101 -0.99 0.05 -3.68
CA ILE A 101 -2.35 0.43 -4.05
C ILE A 101 -2.64 -0.09 -5.47
N GLY A 102 -3.17 -1.31 -5.53
CA GLY A 102 -3.53 -1.99 -6.78
C GLY A 102 -5.00 -1.80 -7.21
N SER A 103 -5.83 -1.20 -6.35
CA SER A 103 -7.26 -1.05 -6.57
C SER A 103 -7.61 0.40 -6.89
N GLY A 104 -8.33 0.59 -7.99
CA GLY A 104 -9.07 1.82 -8.28
C GLY A 104 -10.54 1.73 -7.85
N ASP A 105 -10.89 0.77 -6.99
CA ASP A 105 -12.27 0.59 -6.55
C ASP A 105 -12.81 1.88 -5.92
N SER A 106 -13.96 2.31 -6.42
CA SER A 106 -14.53 3.61 -6.08
C SER A 106 -14.80 3.78 -4.57
N GLY A 107 -15.08 2.69 -3.83
CA GLY A 107 -15.26 2.74 -2.38
C GLY A 107 -13.96 3.01 -1.64
N THR A 108 -12.88 2.34 -2.06
CA THR A 108 -11.54 2.53 -1.49
C THR A 108 -11.02 3.95 -1.74
N LEU A 109 -11.18 4.46 -2.97
CA LEU A 109 -10.74 5.81 -3.32
C LEU A 109 -11.55 6.90 -2.59
N LYS A 110 -12.86 6.70 -2.42
CA LYS A 110 -13.70 7.59 -1.62
C LYS A 110 -13.24 7.65 -0.16
N LYS A 111 -12.92 6.51 0.44
CA LYS A 111 -12.41 6.43 1.82
C LYS A 111 -11.10 7.19 2.00
N PHE A 112 -10.13 7.01 1.11
CA PHE A 112 -8.88 7.78 1.19
C PHE A 112 -9.15 9.28 1.10
N LYS A 113 -10.01 9.71 0.19
CA LYS A 113 -10.37 11.13 0.07
C LYS A 113 -11.06 11.66 1.33
N SER A 114 -11.98 10.91 1.94
CA SER A 114 -12.65 11.35 3.17
C SER A 114 -11.73 11.37 4.38
N TYR A 115 -10.88 10.34 4.54
CA TYR A 115 -10.00 10.21 5.70
C TYR A 115 -8.91 11.28 5.73
N GLY A 116 -8.30 11.62 4.59
CA GLY A 116 -7.29 12.68 4.57
C GLY A 116 -7.86 14.04 4.98
N SER A 117 -9.05 14.40 4.48
CA SER A 117 -9.75 15.61 4.92
C SER A 117 -10.11 15.58 6.41
N LEU A 118 -10.63 14.44 6.91
CA LEU A 118 -10.98 14.26 8.32
C LEU A 118 -9.76 14.49 9.23
N LEU A 119 -8.63 13.85 8.92
CA LEU A 119 -7.38 13.99 9.69
C LEU A 119 -6.92 15.45 9.78
N ARG A 120 -7.06 16.24 8.70
CA ARG A 120 -6.75 17.68 8.74
C ARG A 120 -7.67 18.48 9.64
N THR A 121 -8.95 18.11 9.77
CA THR A 121 -9.85 18.79 10.73
C THR A 121 -9.42 18.56 12.18
N HIS A 122 -8.64 17.52 12.44
CA HIS A 122 -7.99 17.24 13.73
C HIS A 122 -6.55 17.77 13.81
N ASN A 123 -6.15 18.68 12.91
CA ASN A 123 -4.81 19.28 12.84
C ASN A 123 -3.66 18.28 12.58
N TYR A 124 -3.97 17.11 12.01
CA TYR A 124 -2.94 16.18 11.55
C TYR A 124 -2.58 16.39 10.08
N GLU A 125 -1.32 16.16 9.73
CA GLU A 125 -0.87 16.05 8.35
C GLU A 125 -1.01 14.59 7.88
N PRO A 126 -1.88 14.28 6.90
CA PRO A 126 -2.06 12.91 6.43
C PRO A 126 -0.88 12.46 5.57
N VAL A 127 -0.25 11.35 5.94
CA VAL A 127 0.91 10.76 5.26
C VAL A 127 0.61 9.31 4.88
N LEU A 128 0.86 8.94 3.64
CA LEU A 128 0.67 7.58 3.13
C LEU A 128 2.02 6.99 2.75
N LEU A 129 2.45 5.94 3.45
CA LEU A 129 3.72 5.26 3.22
C LEU A 129 3.50 3.94 2.47
N ILE A 130 3.93 3.91 1.21
CA ILE A 130 3.72 2.77 0.33
C ILE A 130 5.04 2.05 0.04
N LEU A 131 5.14 0.77 0.37
CA LEU A 131 6.39 0.04 0.16
C LEU A 131 6.75 -0.09 -1.33
N ARG A 132 5.81 -0.47 -2.19
CA ARG A 132 6.08 -0.70 -3.61
C ARG A 132 5.88 0.55 -4.48
N LYS A 133 6.50 0.55 -5.66
CA LYS A 133 6.42 1.64 -6.65
C LYS A 133 5.35 1.40 -7.74
N ASP A 134 4.94 0.15 -7.99
CA ASP A 134 3.97 -0.26 -9.02
C ASP A 134 2.48 -0.02 -8.65
N ASN A 135 2.19 1.15 -8.10
CA ASN A 135 0.84 1.55 -7.71
C ASN A 135 0.02 2.00 -8.93
N LEU A 136 -1.30 1.85 -8.85
CA LEU A 136 -2.19 2.37 -9.89
C LEU A 136 -2.15 3.91 -9.88
N PRO A 137 -1.77 4.59 -10.98
CA PRO A 137 -1.59 6.05 -10.98
C PRO A 137 -2.86 6.83 -10.59
N ALA A 138 -4.03 6.36 -11.04
CA ALA A 138 -5.31 6.97 -10.68
C ALA A 138 -5.60 6.92 -9.17
N ALA A 139 -5.14 5.85 -8.49
CA ALA A 139 -5.33 5.72 -7.05
C ALA A 139 -4.39 6.63 -6.26
N ILE A 140 -3.14 6.80 -6.72
CA ILE A 140 -2.20 7.77 -6.15
C ILE A 140 -2.75 9.19 -6.27
N ASN A 141 -3.25 9.56 -7.46
CA ASN A 141 -3.87 10.87 -7.67
C ASN A 141 -5.08 11.10 -6.75
N ALA A 142 -5.93 10.08 -6.55
CA ALA A 142 -7.04 10.18 -5.61
C ALA A 142 -6.61 10.42 -4.16
N CYS A 143 -5.51 9.80 -3.71
CA CYS A 143 -4.93 10.05 -2.39
C CYS A 143 -4.42 11.48 -2.28
N GLN A 144 -3.70 11.97 -3.28
CA GLN A 144 -3.19 13.35 -3.33
C GLN A 144 -4.32 14.39 -3.32
N VAL A 145 -5.39 14.16 -4.10
CA VAL A 145 -6.64 14.96 -4.06
C VAL A 145 -7.31 14.87 -2.69
N GLY A 146 -7.19 13.73 -2.01
CA GLY A 146 -7.58 13.53 -0.61
C GLY A 146 -6.66 14.21 0.40
N THR A 147 -5.70 15.02 -0.05
CA THR A 147 -4.74 15.77 0.75
C THR A 147 -3.64 14.95 1.44
N TRP A 148 -3.51 13.67 1.08
CA TRP A 148 -2.43 12.81 1.54
C TRP A 148 -1.10 13.20 0.90
N ARG A 149 -0.07 13.29 1.73
CA ARG A 149 1.31 13.29 1.26
C ARG A 149 1.75 11.83 1.05
N VAL A 150 1.95 11.44 -0.20
CA VAL A 150 2.23 10.06 -0.58
C VAL A 150 3.73 9.86 -0.79
N TYR A 151 4.30 8.86 -0.11
CA TYR A 151 5.65 8.38 -0.31
C TYR A 151 5.62 6.94 -0.80
N THR A 152 6.51 6.58 -1.72
CA THR A 152 6.57 5.25 -2.33
C THR A 152 8.01 4.74 -2.38
N GLY A 153 8.23 3.44 -2.10
CA GLY A 153 9.57 2.84 -2.19
C GLY A 153 10.56 3.49 -1.23
N ASP A 154 11.74 3.85 -1.75
CA ASP A 154 12.82 4.48 -0.97
C ASP A 154 12.37 5.72 -0.21
N ALA A 155 11.47 6.52 -0.80
CA ALA A 155 10.97 7.73 -0.16
C ALA A 155 10.16 7.43 1.12
N SER A 156 9.53 6.26 1.23
CA SER A 156 8.88 5.83 2.47
C SER A 156 9.90 5.50 3.55
N PHE A 157 11.00 4.83 3.19
CA PHE A 157 12.09 4.55 4.12
C PHE A 157 12.78 5.82 4.59
N GLU A 158 13.09 6.75 3.68
CA GLU A 158 13.67 8.06 3.99
C GLU A 158 12.76 8.86 4.93
N PHE A 159 11.44 8.81 4.73
CA PHE A 159 10.49 9.44 5.64
C PHE A 159 10.59 8.85 7.04
N ILE A 160 10.55 7.51 7.16
CA ILE A 160 10.64 6.80 8.45
C ILE A 160 11.94 7.15 9.16
N GLN A 161 13.08 7.09 8.45
CA GLN A 161 14.38 7.43 9.01
C GLN A 161 14.43 8.89 9.49
N ARG A 162 13.82 9.82 8.75
CA ARG A 162 13.75 11.22 9.16
C ARG A 162 12.95 11.43 10.45
N ILE A 163 11.79 10.77 10.60
CA ILE A 163 10.92 10.98 11.77
C ILE A 163 11.33 10.16 13.00
N SER A 164 12.02 9.04 12.80
CA SER A 164 12.39 8.13 13.89
C SER A 164 13.89 8.12 14.20
N GLY A 165 14.73 8.60 13.30
CA GLY A 165 16.18 8.42 13.37
C GLY A 165 16.67 7.00 13.08
N PHE A 166 15.77 6.03 12.86
CA PHE A 166 16.10 4.63 12.63
C PHE A 166 16.13 4.29 11.14
N ASP A 167 17.23 3.69 10.68
CA ASP A 167 17.37 3.23 9.30
C ASP A 167 16.72 1.86 9.10
N LEU A 168 15.39 1.86 8.93
CA LEU A 168 14.61 0.64 8.69
C LEU A 168 15.02 -0.06 7.39
N LYS A 169 15.48 0.69 6.39
CA LYS A 169 15.90 0.10 5.11
C LYS A 169 17.17 -0.72 5.31
N LEU A 170 18.20 -0.14 5.91
CA LEU A 170 19.44 -0.84 6.23
C LEU A 170 19.17 -2.08 7.08
N PHE A 171 18.34 -1.93 8.12
CA PHE A 171 17.95 -3.04 9.00
C PHE A 171 17.37 -4.24 8.21
N LEU A 172 16.50 -3.98 7.23
CA LEU A 172 15.91 -5.05 6.41
C LEU A 172 16.89 -5.59 5.36
N THR A 173 17.73 -4.73 4.76
CA THR A 173 18.77 -5.16 3.82
C THR A 173 19.78 -6.11 4.46
N GLU A 174 20.17 -5.87 5.71
CA GLU A 174 21.02 -6.77 6.50
C GLU A 174 20.36 -8.13 6.83
N ARG A 175 19.04 -8.25 6.57
CA ARG A 175 18.22 -9.43 6.90
C ARG A 175 17.68 -10.16 5.67
N VAL A 176 18.16 -9.82 4.48
CA VAL A 176 17.83 -10.53 3.25
C VAL A 176 18.12 -12.03 3.43
N ALA A 177 17.13 -12.85 3.09
CA ALA A 177 17.15 -14.31 3.21
C ALA A 177 17.43 -14.89 4.62
N ILE A 178 17.37 -14.08 5.69
CA ILE A 178 17.52 -14.58 7.06
C ILE A 178 16.26 -15.30 7.55
N PHE A 179 15.09 -14.94 7.01
CA PHE A 179 13.79 -15.50 7.42
C PHE A 179 13.11 -16.26 6.27
N PRO A 180 13.77 -17.23 5.62
CA PRO A 180 13.23 -17.84 4.42
C PRO A 180 11.92 -18.58 4.71
N VAL A 181 10.91 -18.36 3.87
CA VAL A 181 9.71 -19.19 3.84
C VAL A 181 10.07 -20.49 3.12
N ASN A 182 10.35 -21.54 3.89
CA ASN A 182 10.54 -22.88 3.34
C ASN A 182 9.19 -23.50 3.03
N ARG A 183 8.98 -23.94 1.79
CA ARG A 183 7.84 -24.73 1.34
C ARG A 183 8.32 -26.04 0.76
#